data_AF-A0A7Y4UMG6-F1
#
_entry.id   AF-A0A7Y4UMG6-F1
#
_cell.length_a   1.000
_cell.length_b   1.000
_cell.length_c   1.000
_cell.angle_alpha   90.00
_cell.angle_beta   90.00
_cell.angle_gamma   90.00
#
_symmetry.space_group_name_H-M   'P 1'
#
loop_
_entity.id
_entity.type
_entity.pdbx_description
1 polymer ?
#
loop_
_entity_poly.entity_id
_entity_poly.type
_entity_poly.pdbx_seq_one_letter_code
_entity_poly.pdbx_strand_id
1 'polypeptide(L)'
;MIEVKFDNKTVLQALGKLANASANPRPALLSIGEDLVKSTKNRFNESRGPDGKAWAPNSPLTLIRKRGTKPLIDNGILRDQISYAEEGNTLTIFSTLEYAATQQFGAKKGAFGRTKRNAPIPWGDIPSRPFLGISFGDEQMIEETISDYLIDVLNQVK
;
A
#
# COMPACT_ATOMS: atom_id res chain seq x y z
N MET A 1 -52.61 -24.57 -21.61
CA MET A 1 -51.51 -24.14 -20.72
C MET A 1 -50.26 -24.02 -21.58
N ILE A 2 -49.54 -22.90 -21.51
CA ILE A 2 -48.29 -22.70 -22.24
C ILE A 2 -47.15 -22.77 -21.23
N GLU A 3 -46.14 -23.59 -21.51
CA GLU A 3 -44.90 -23.70 -20.73
C GLU A 3 -43.74 -23.28 -21.64
N VAL A 4 -42.90 -22.34 -21.18
CA VAL A 4 -41.69 -21.89 -21.90
C VAL A 4 -40.49 -22.28 -21.05
N LYS A 5 -39.59 -23.10 -21.61
CA LYS A 5 -38.33 -23.48 -20.97
C LYS A 5 -37.18 -22.71 -21.61
N PHE A 6 -36.41 -22.02 -20.79
CA PHE A 6 -35.19 -21.33 -21.21
C PHE A 6 -33.97 -22.18 -20.86
N ASP A 7 -33.02 -22.29 -21.79
CA ASP A 7 -31.69 -22.84 -21.51
C ASP A 7 -30.88 -21.80 -20.72
N ASN A 8 -30.57 -22.12 -19.46
CA ASN A 8 -29.81 -21.25 -18.56
C ASN A 8 -28.33 -21.66 -18.46
N LYS A 9 -27.84 -22.54 -19.34
CA LYS A 9 -26.46 -23.04 -19.31
C LYS A 9 -25.42 -21.92 -19.26
N THR A 10 -25.58 -20.87 -20.06
CA THR A 10 -24.67 -19.71 -20.08
C THR A 10 -24.68 -18.96 -18.74
N VAL A 11 -25.85 -18.82 -18.09
CA VAL A 11 -25.97 -18.15 -16.79
C VAL A 11 -25.27 -18.96 -15.70
N LEU A 12 -25.50 -20.29 -15.67
CA LEU A 12 -24.86 -21.18 -14.70
C LEU A 12 -23.34 -21.24 -14.89
N GLN A 13 -22.86 -21.21 -16.14
CA GLN A 13 -21.44 -21.12 -16.45
C GLN A 13 -20.82 -19.81 -15.94
N ALA A 14 -21.50 -18.67 -16.15
CA ALA A 14 -21.05 -17.37 -15.66
C ALA A 14 -20.96 -17.33 -14.12
N LEU A 15 -22.00 -17.80 -13.43
CA LEU A 15 -22.00 -17.90 -11.97
C LEU A 15 -20.88 -18.81 -11.45
N GLY A 16 -20.64 -19.96 -12.10
CA GLY A 16 -19.54 -20.86 -11.75
C GLY A 16 -18.17 -20.21 -11.90
N LYS A 17 -17.96 -19.42 -12.97
CA LYS A 17 -16.70 -18.66 -13.14
C LYS A 17 -16.51 -17.59 -12.08
N LEU A 18 -17.55 -16.82 -11.76
CA LEU A 18 -17.51 -15.84 -10.67
C LEU A 18 -17.17 -16.50 -9.33
N ALA A 19 -17.83 -17.61 -8.99
CA ALA A 19 -17.55 -18.36 -7.77
C ALA A 19 -16.08 -18.82 -7.70
N ASN A 20 -15.53 -19.32 -8.80
CA ASN A 20 -14.13 -19.72 -8.88
C ASN A 20 -13.16 -18.53 -8.76
N ALA A 21 -13.49 -17.40 -9.39
CA ALA A 21 -12.69 -16.18 -9.30
C ALA A 21 -12.67 -15.61 -7.88
N SER A 22 -13.81 -15.61 -7.19
CA SER A 22 -13.89 -15.22 -5.78
C SER A 22 -13.14 -16.18 -4.86
N ALA A 23 -13.07 -17.47 -5.20
CA ALA A 23 -12.31 -18.46 -4.45
C ALA A 23 -10.79 -18.37 -4.67
N ASN A 24 -10.34 -17.73 -5.76
CA ASN A 24 -8.93 -17.51 -6.07
C ASN A 24 -8.69 -16.04 -6.47
N PRO A 25 -8.67 -15.11 -5.50
CA PRO A 25 -8.53 -13.68 -5.77
C PRO A 25 -7.09 -13.29 -6.17
N ARG A 26 -6.15 -14.24 -6.20
CA ARG A 26 -4.72 -14.00 -6.46
C ARG A 26 -4.48 -13.08 -7.67
N PRO A 27 -5.13 -13.24 -8.83
CA PRO A 27 -4.91 -12.35 -9.97
C PRO A 27 -5.24 -10.88 -9.64
N ALA A 28 -6.37 -10.63 -8.98
CA ALA A 28 -6.76 -9.27 -8.56
C ALA A 28 -5.80 -8.73 -7.48
N LEU A 29 -5.41 -9.56 -6.50
CA LEU A 29 -4.48 -9.15 -5.43
C LEU A 29 -3.11 -8.75 -5.97
N LEU A 30 -2.60 -9.42 -7.01
CA LEU A 30 -1.33 -9.05 -7.64
C LEU A 30 -1.42 -7.66 -8.27
N SER A 31 -2.49 -7.37 -9.04
CA SER A 31 -2.71 -6.06 -9.64
C SER A 31 -2.85 -4.97 -8.58
N ILE A 32 -3.67 -5.21 -7.55
CA ILE A 32 -3.83 -4.29 -6.41
C ILE A 32 -2.46 -4.04 -5.73
N GLY A 33 -1.65 -5.08 -5.54
CA GLY A 33 -0.31 -4.96 -4.94
C GLY A 33 0.60 -4.02 -5.71
N GLU A 34 0.64 -4.15 -7.04
CA GLU A 34 1.43 -3.28 -7.92
C GLU A 34 0.99 -1.81 -7.81
N ASP A 35 -0.32 -1.58 -7.84
CA ASP A 35 -0.88 -0.23 -7.76
C ASP A 35 -0.71 0.40 -6.37
N LEU A 36 -0.84 -0.38 -5.30
CA LEU A 36 -0.57 0.10 -3.94
C LEU A 36 0.91 0.47 -3.74
N VAL A 37 1.84 -0.28 -4.34
CA VAL A 37 3.27 0.10 -4.33
C VAL A 37 3.46 1.42 -5.09
N LYS A 38 2.84 1.57 -6.26
CA LYS A 38 2.93 2.80 -7.07
C LYS A 38 2.34 4.00 -6.33
N SER A 39 1.16 3.85 -5.73
CA SER A 39 0.50 4.87 -4.92
C SER A 39 1.36 5.25 -3.71
N THR A 40 1.90 4.27 -3.00
CA THR A 40 2.83 4.50 -1.89
C THR A 40 4.06 5.28 -2.36
N LYS A 41 4.61 4.99 -3.53
CA LYS A 41 5.74 5.74 -4.09
C LYS A 41 5.36 7.19 -4.45
N ASN A 42 4.15 7.43 -4.95
CA ASN A 42 3.66 8.77 -5.27
C ASN A 42 3.55 9.67 -4.03
N ARG A 43 3.14 9.11 -2.88
CA ARG A 43 3.10 9.81 -1.60
C ARG A 43 4.44 10.45 -1.22
N PHE A 44 5.57 9.80 -1.54
CA PHE A 44 6.91 10.40 -1.34
C PHE A 44 7.12 11.63 -2.22
N ASN A 45 6.74 11.54 -3.50
CA ASN A 45 6.89 12.65 -4.44
C ASN A 45 6.08 13.87 -3.99
N GLU A 46 4.87 13.64 -3.46
CA GLU A 46 3.93 14.63 -2.97
C GLU A 46 4.20 15.09 -1.53
N SER A 47 5.02 14.33 -0.78
CA SER A 47 5.28 14.53 0.66
C SER A 47 4.02 14.52 1.52
N ARG A 48 3.10 13.61 1.22
CA ARG A 48 1.80 13.46 1.89
C ARG A 48 1.53 12.01 2.28
N GLY A 49 0.87 11.80 3.41
CA GLY A 49 0.46 10.48 3.86
C GLY A 49 -0.80 9.98 3.15
N PRO A 50 -1.21 8.72 3.42
CA PRO A 50 -2.45 8.15 2.87
C PRO A 50 -3.71 8.91 3.31
N ASP A 51 -3.65 9.67 4.40
CA ASP A 51 -4.73 10.55 4.85
C ASP A 51 -4.74 11.92 4.12
N GLY A 52 -3.88 12.12 3.12
CA GLY A 52 -3.72 13.36 2.37
C GLY A 52 -2.95 14.47 3.12
N LYS A 53 -2.59 14.27 4.39
CA LYS A 53 -1.90 15.29 5.18
C LYS A 53 -0.42 15.35 4.79
N ALA A 54 0.11 16.57 4.70
CA ALA A 54 1.53 16.79 4.48
C ALA A 54 2.34 16.21 5.65
N TRP A 55 3.43 15.50 5.33
CA TRP A 55 4.33 15.02 6.36
C TRP A 55 5.02 16.15 7.09
N ALA A 56 5.29 15.94 8.38
CA ALA A 56 6.03 16.90 9.18
C ALA A 56 7.40 17.21 8.54
N PRO A 57 7.81 18.50 8.50
CA PRO A 57 9.07 18.89 7.88
C PRO A 57 10.27 18.27 8.60
N ASN A 58 11.41 18.28 7.94
CA ASN A 58 12.68 17.93 8.58
C ASN A 58 13.10 19.03 9.55
N SER A 59 13.74 18.67 10.67
CA SER A 59 14.30 19.67 11.58
C SER A 59 15.42 20.47 10.90
N PRO A 60 15.71 21.71 11.33
CA PRO A 60 16.82 22.50 10.78
C PRO A 60 18.15 21.73 10.83
N LEU A 61 18.42 21.01 11.92
CA LEU A 61 19.63 20.19 12.06
C LEU A 61 19.70 19.05 11.04
N THR A 62 18.57 18.43 10.74
CA THR A 62 18.47 17.39 9.71
C THR A 62 18.74 17.98 8.33
N LEU A 63 18.17 19.14 8.01
CA LEU A 63 18.34 19.79 6.72
C LEU A 63 19.79 20.19 6.42
N ILE A 64 20.58 20.54 7.44
CA ILE A 64 22.02 20.84 7.30
C ILE A 64 22.82 19.60 6.87
N ARG A 65 22.39 18.40 7.28
CA ARG A 65 23.15 17.14 7.07
C ARG A 65 22.64 16.30 5.91
N LYS A 66 21.37 16.45 5.55
CA LYS A 66 20.65 15.62 4.59
C LYS A 66 20.79 16.17 3.17
N ARG A 67 20.67 15.30 2.16
CA ARG A 67 20.53 15.74 0.76
C ARG A 67 19.08 16.18 0.50
N GLY A 68 18.92 17.40 0.01
CA GLY A 68 17.62 18.00 -0.30
C GLY A 68 16.71 18.22 0.90
N THR A 69 15.54 18.83 0.65
CA THR A 69 14.67 19.36 1.70
C THR A 69 13.46 18.47 2.01
N LYS A 70 13.03 17.63 1.06
CA LYS A 70 11.83 16.80 1.19
C LYS A 70 11.91 15.83 2.39
N PRO A 71 10.84 15.70 3.20
CA PRO A 71 10.75 14.64 4.21
C PRO A 71 10.81 13.25 3.57
N LEU A 72 11.36 12.27 4.30
CA LEU A 72 11.52 10.86 3.89
C LEU A 72 12.34 10.56 2.61
N ILE A 73 12.74 11.58 1.84
CA ILE A 73 13.58 11.39 0.65
C ILE A 73 14.96 11.95 0.91
N ASP A 74 15.95 11.10 1.18
CA ASP A 74 17.37 11.46 1.14
C ASP A 74 18.01 10.97 -0.17
N ASN A 75 18.09 9.65 -0.34
CA ASN A 75 18.59 8.98 -1.54
C ASN A 75 17.51 8.20 -2.32
N GLY A 76 16.26 8.23 -1.85
CA GLY A 76 15.13 7.52 -2.47
C GLY A 76 14.97 6.05 -2.07
N ILE A 77 15.91 5.45 -1.33
CA ILE A 77 15.89 4.00 -1.02
C ILE A 77 14.60 3.57 -0.33
N LEU A 78 14.11 4.33 0.67
CA LEU A 78 12.85 3.99 1.37
C LEU A 78 11.66 3.95 0.42
N ARG A 79 11.55 4.90 -0.50
CA ARG A 79 10.50 4.95 -1.51
C ARG A 79 10.62 3.75 -2.46
N ASP A 80 11.84 3.45 -2.89
CA ASP A 80 12.07 2.49 -3.96
C ASP A 80 11.97 1.03 -3.48
N GLN A 81 12.25 0.78 -2.20
CA GLN A 81 12.17 -0.53 -1.53
C GLN A 81 10.87 -0.75 -0.74
N ILE A 82 9.75 -0.34 -1.34
CA ILE A 82 8.42 -0.78 -0.91
C ILE A 82 8.06 -2.02 -1.75
N SER A 83 7.59 -3.06 -1.08
CA SER A 83 7.26 -4.34 -1.68
C SER A 83 5.90 -4.84 -1.19
N TYR A 84 5.30 -5.74 -1.95
CA TYR A 84 4.11 -6.47 -1.53
C TYR A 84 4.34 -7.97 -1.66
N ALA A 85 3.51 -8.74 -0.96
CA ALA A 85 3.41 -10.18 -1.07
C ALA A 85 1.98 -10.62 -0.84
N GLU A 86 1.57 -11.66 -1.56
CA GLU A 86 0.26 -12.28 -1.50
C GLU A 86 0.35 -13.70 -0.93
N GLU A 87 -0.48 -14.00 0.05
CA GLU A 87 -0.60 -15.33 0.64
C GLU A 87 -2.08 -15.70 0.78
N GLY A 88 -2.51 -16.68 -0.03
CA GLY A 88 -3.92 -17.05 -0.15
C GLY A 88 -4.78 -15.86 -0.56
N ASN A 89 -5.62 -15.40 0.38
CA ASN A 89 -6.55 -14.27 0.18
C ASN A 89 -6.05 -12.98 0.85
N THR A 90 -4.79 -12.94 1.27
CA THR A 90 -4.20 -11.78 1.96
C THR A 90 -3.17 -11.11 1.07
N LEU A 91 -3.24 -9.79 0.99
CA LEU A 91 -2.21 -8.95 0.41
C LEU A 91 -1.52 -8.16 1.52
N THR A 92 -0.20 -8.23 1.58
CA THR A 92 0.64 -7.50 2.53
C THR A 92 1.52 -6.52 1.78
N ILE A 93 1.54 -5.26 2.20
CA ILE A 93 2.50 -4.25 1.74
C ILE A 93 3.47 -3.90 2.86
N PHE A 94 4.77 -3.84 2.57
CA PHE A 94 5.80 -3.72 3.58
C PHE A 94 7.09 -3.05 3.05
N SER A 95 7.98 -2.74 3.99
CA SER A 95 9.37 -2.38 3.72
C SER A 95 10.27 -3.21 4.62
N THR A 96 11.39 -3.68 4.09
CA THR A 96 12.40 -4.46 4.84
C THR A 96 13.44 -3.58 5.55
N LEU A 97 13.35 -2.27 5.37
CA LEU A 97 14.30 -1.32 5.94
C LEU A 97 14.03 -1.11 7.43
N GLU A 98 15.05 -1.30 8.27
CA GLU A 98 14.95 -1.19 9.73
C GLU A 98 14.35 0.16 10.19
N TYR A 99 14.74 1.26 9.54
CA TYR A 99 14.25 2.60 9.90
C TYR A 99 12.84 2.91 9.39
N ALA A 100 12.24 2.05 8.53
CA ALA A 100 10.92 2.28 7.96
C ALA A 100 9.84 2.39 9.04
N ALA A 101 9.87 1.52 10.05
CA ALA A 101 8.93 1.55 11.17
C ALA A 101 9.01 2.86 11.97
N THR A 102 10.23 3.35 12.22
CA THR A 102 10.44 4.65 12.90
C THR A 102 9.87 5.80 12.09
N GLN A 103 9.97 5.77 10.76
CA GLN A 103 9.38 6.81 9.92
C GLN A 103 7.86 6.70 9.84
N GLN A 104 7.33 5.48 9.74
CA GLN A 104 5.89 5.22 9.68
C GLN A 104 5.18 5.69 10.96
N PHE A 105 5.70 5.29 12.13
CA PHE A 105 5.03 5.49 13.42
C PHE A 105 5.62 6.63 14.26
N GLY A 106 6.79 7.15 13.89
CA GLY A 106 7.54 8.08 14.73
C GLY A 106 8.27 7.36 15.87
N ALA A 107 9.01 8.13 16.67
CA ALA A 107 9.69 7.64 17.86
C ALA A 107 9.94 8.78 18.86
N LYS A 108 9.88 8.48 20.16
CA LYS A 108 10.28 9.43 21.20
C LYS A 108 11.79 9.48 21.37
N LYS A 109 12.31 10.61 21.84
CA LYS A 109 13.71 10.75 22.25
C LYS A 109 14.10 9.62 23.21
N GLY A 110 15.17 8.90 22.88
CA GLY A 110 15.66 7.80 23.71
C GLY A 110 14.87 6.48 23.59
N ALA A 111 13.90 6.38 22.67
CA ALA A 111 13.10 5.16 22.48
C ALA A 111 13.92 3.90 22.14
N PHE A 112 15.13 4.06 21.62
CA PHE A 112 16.06 2.98 21.25
C PHE A 112 17.29 2.94 22.17
N GLY A 113 17.17 3.48 23.38
CA GLY A 113 18.22 3.47 24.38
C GLY A 113 19.18 4.66 24.30
N ARG A 114 20.45 4.43 24.63
CA ARG A 114 21.47 5.48 24.79
C ARG A 114 22.82 5.04 24.22
N THR A 115 23.62 6.00 23.77
CA THR A 115 25.00 5.78 23.32
C THR A 115 25.94 5.52 24.49
N LYS A 116 27.17 5.04 24.22
CA LYS A 116 28.24 4.90 25.23
C LYS A 116 28.58 6.19 25.98
N ARG A 117 28.33 7.35 25.37
CA ARG A 117 28.50 8.69 25.99
C ARG A 117 27.22 9.18 26.68
N ASN A 118 26.28 8.28 26.98
CA ASN A 118 25.02 8.54 27.65
C ASN A 118 24.08 9.50 26.90
N ALA A 119 24.19 9.63 25.58
CA ALA A 119 23.25 10.42 24.76
C ALA A 119 22.05 9.56 24.32
N PRO A 120 20.80 10.07 24.33
CA PRO A 120 19.64 9.30 23.93
C PRO A 120 19.60 8.99 22.43
N ILE A 121 19.03 7.84 22.07
CA ILE A 121 18.80 7.38 20.69
C ILE A 121 17.29 7.15 20.51
N PRO A 122 16.60 7.88 19.62
CA PRO A 122 17.08 9.06 18.89
C PRO A 122 17.38 10.24 19.83
N TRP A 123 18.20 11.19 19.38
CA TRP A 123 18.60 12.37 20.18
C TRP A 123 17.46 13.37 20.44
N GLY A 124 16.36 13.26 19.69
CA GLY A 124 15.13 14.04 19.82
C GLY A 124 13.93 13.24 19.33
N ASP A 125 12.73 13.80 19.50
CA ASP A 125 11.50 13.19 18.99
C ASP A 125 11.50 13.16 17.45
N ILE A 126 11.08 12.03 16.89
CA ILE A 126 10.86 11.82 15.46
C ILE A 126 9.35 11.79 15.23
N PRO A 127 8.79 12.74 14.46
CA PRO A 127 7.37 12.72 14.14
C PRO A 127 7.05 11.56 13.19
N SER A 128 5.85 11.00 13.32
CA SER A 128 5.31 10.02 12.37
C SER A 128 5.11 10.65 11.00
N ARG A 129 5.48 9.91 9.96
CA ARG A 129 5.24 10.24 8.55
C ARG A 129 4.67 8.99 7.87
N PRO A 130 3.38 8.67 8.11
CA PRO A 130 2.79 7.46 7.57
C PRO A 130 2.85 7.49 6.05
N PHE A 131 3.49 6.49 5.46
CA PHE A 131 3.58 6.30 4.02
C PHE A 131 2.92 4.99 3.59
N LEU A 132 2.89 3.98 4.46
CA LEU A 132 2.04 2.80 4.30
C LEU A 132 0.63 3.09 4.81
N GLY A 133 -0.36 2.55 4.11
CA GLY A 133 -1.79 2.71 4.38
C GLY A 133 -2.58 2.78 3.09
N ILE A 134 -3.90 2.80 3.24
CA ILE A 134 -4.87 2.92 2.16
C ILE A 134 -5.44 4.34 2.24
N SER A 135 -5.30 5.10 1.16
CA SER A 135 -5.97 6.39 0.97
C SER A 135 -7.33 6.19 0.34
N PHE A 136 -8.17 7.22 0.35
CA PHE A 136 -9.44 7.21 -0.37
C PHE A 136 -9.28 6.86 -1.87
N GLY A 137 -8.24 7.37 -2.53
CA GLY A 137 -7.97 7.04 -3.93
C GLY A 137 -7.52 5.59 -4.13
N ASP A 138 -6.90 4.99 -3.12
CA ASP A 138 -6.54 3.57 -3.18
C ASP A 138 -7.76 2.67 -3.03
N GLU A 139 -8.71 3.03 -2.16
CA GLU A 139 -9.97 2.29 -2.02
C GLU A 139 -10.70 2.23 -3.37
N GLN A 140 -10.81 3.37 -4.05
CA GLN A 140 -11.43 3.45 -5.38
C GLN A 140 -10.69 2.60 -6.42
N MET A 141 -9.35 2.67 -6.45
CA MET A 141 -8.53 1.86 -7.35
C MET A 141 -8.69 0.36 -7.07
N ILE A 142 -8.79 -0.05 -5.81
CA ILE A 142 -9.02 -1.44 -5.41
C ILE A 142 -10.38 -1.92 -5.92
N GLU A 143 -11.43 -1.14 -5.70
CA GLU A 143 -12.80 -1.45 -6.16
C GLU A 143 -12.89 -1.58 -7.68
N GLU A 144 -12.24 -0.66 -8.41
CA GLU A 144 -12.12 -0.68 -9.87
C GLU A 144 -11.41 -1.96 -10.34
N THR A 145 -10.24 -2.26 -9.76
CA THR A 145 -9.45 -3.45 -10.12
C THR A 145 -10.21 -4.75 -9.90
N ILE A 146 -10.96 -4.86 -8.80
CA ILE A 146 -11.80 -6.03 -8.53
C ILE A 146 -12.94 -6.12 -9.55
N SER A 147 -13.59 -4.99 -9.85
CA SER A 147 -14.70 -4.95 -10.79
C SER A 147 -14.25 -5.38 -12.19
N ASP A 148 -13.14 -4.83 -12.67
CA ASP A 148 -12.54 -5.17 -13.96
C ASP A 148 -12.16 -6.64 -14.03
N TYR A 149 -11.53 -7.17 -12.98
CA TYR A 149 -11.20 -8.59 -12.91
C TYR A 149 -12.43 -9.50 -13.05
N LEU A 150 -13.53 -9.18 -12.35
CA LEU A 150 -14.76 -9.97 -12.44
C LEU A 150 -15.44 -9.84 -13.81
N ILE A 151 -15.40 -8.65 -14.42
CA ILE A 151 -15.92 -8.41 -15.77
C ILE A 151 -15.11 -9.22 -16.80
N ASP A 152 -13.79 -9.25 -16.69
CA ASP A 152 -12.91 -10.02 -17.56
C ASP A 152 -13.20 -11.52 -17.47
N VAL A 153 -13.41 -12.03 -16.26
CA VAL A 153 -13.80 -13.43 -16.04
C VAL A 153 -15.14 -13.75 -16.72
N LEU A 154 -16.12 -12.84 -16.66
CA LEU A 154 -17.41 -13.00 -17.32
C LEU A 154 -17.30 -12.96 -18.85
N ASN A 155 -16.44 -12.10 -19.39
CA ASN A 155 -16.24 -11.98 -20.83
C ASN A 155 -15.68 -13.26 -21.48
N GLN A 156 -15.01 -14.11 -20.69
CA GLN A 156 -14.52 -15.41 -21.15
C GLN A 156 -15.63 -16.49 -21.31
N VAL A 157 -16.89 -16.19 -20.98
CA VAL A 157 -18.03 -17.14 -21.12
C VAL A 157 -18.63 -17.10 -22.53
N LYS A 158 -18.26 -16.11 -23.34
CA LYS A 158 -18.63 -15.99 -24.76
C LYS A 158 -17.83 -16.96 -25.62
#